data_AF-A0A9W3TJ32-F1
#
_entry.id   AF-A0A9W3TJ32-F1
#
_cell.length_a   1.000
_cell.length_b   1.000
_cell.length_c   1.000
_cell.angle_alpha   90.00
_cell.angle_beta   90.00
_cell.angle_gamma   90.00
#
_symmetry.space_group_name_H-M   'P 1'
#
loop_
_entity.id
_entity.type
_entity.pdbx_description
1 polymer ?
#
loop_
_entity_poly.entity_id
_entity_poly.type
_entity_poly.pdbx_seq_one_letter_code
_entity_poly.pdbx_strand_id
1 'polypeptide(L)' 'MDKNEKVLLIKTARKNKDLKQWEIAEMVGINRSYYAGIEVLSKTPSLRVATSIADILDIDVKFFLK' A
#
# COMPACT_ATOMS: atom_id res chain seq x y z
N MET A 1 -3.44 16.26 1.58
CA MET A 1 -4.28 15.15 2.05
C MET A 1 -3.92 14.80 3.47
N ASP A 2 -4.93 14.66 4.33
CA ASP A 2 -4.74 14.14 5.67
C ASP A 2 -4.48 12.61 5.63
N LYS A 3 -4.12 12.04 6.79
CA LYS A 3 -3.82 10.60 6.92
C LYS A 3 -4.99 9.72 6.48
N ASN A 4 -6.22 10.08 6.83
CA ASN A 4 -7.40 9.28 6.53
C ASN A 4 -7.69 9.27 5.03
N GLU A 5 -7.53 10.41 4.37
CA GLU A 5 -7.65 10.51 2.90
C GLU A 5 -6.62 9.62 2.20
N LYS A 6 -5.37 9.59 2.67
CA LYS A 6 -4.33 8.70 2.10
C LYS A 6 -4.68 7.22 2.30
N VAL A 7 -5.13 6.83 3.50
CA VAL A 7 -5.56 5.45 3.79
C VAL A 7 -6.73 5.04 2.91
N LEU A 8 -7.71 5.93 2.74
CA LEU A 8 -8.86 5.68 1.87
C LEU A 8 -8.44 5.50 0.42
N LEU A 9 -7.52 6.33 -0.07
CA LEU A 9 -6.97 6.22 -1.43
C LEU A 9 -6.29 4.88 -1.66
N ILE A 10 -5.35 4.47 -0.79
CA ILE A 10 -4.60 3.21 -0.95
C ILE A 10 -5.56 2.01 -0.94
N LYS A 11 -6.51 2.01 0.01
CA LYS A 11 -7.50 0.95 0.15
C LYS A 11 -8.44 0.85 -1.05
N THR A 12 -8.83 1.99 -1.60
CA THR A 12 -9.70 2.06 -2.79
C THR A 12 -8.95 1.61 -4.03
N ALA A 13 -7.71 2.05 -4.23
CA ALA A 13 -6.85 1.60 -5.33
C ALA A 13 -6.68 0.08 -5.34
N ARG A 14 -6.42 -0.53 -4.17
CA ARG A 14 -6.35 -2.00 -4.04
C ARG A 14 -7.66 -2.67 -4.42
N LYS A 15 -8.79 -2.19 -3.90
CA LYS A 15 -10.12 -2.76 -4.18
C LYS A 15 -10.53 -2.61 -5.64
N ASN A 16 -10.14 -1.53 -6.32
CA ASN A 16 -10.41 -1.33 -7.74
C ASN A 16 -9.68 -2.34 -8.63
N LYS A 17 -8.60 -2.94 -8.13
CA LYS A 17 -7.90 -4.05 -8.79
C LYS A 17 -8.38 -5.44 -8.34
N ASP A 18 -9.44 -5.50 -7.52
CA ASP A 18 -9.98 -6.69 -6.86
C ASP A 18 -8.96 -7.51 -6.03
N LEU A 19 -7.85 -6.87 -5.64
CA LEU A 19 -6.79 -7.52 -4.88
C LEU A 19 -7.13 -7.56 -3.38
N LYS A 20 -6.86 -8.69 -2.74
CA LYS A 20 -6.84 -8.85 -1.28
C LYS A 20 -5.47 -8.43 -0.74
N GLN A 21 -5.42 -8.16 0.57
CA GLN A 21 -4.19 -7.73 1.24
C GLN A 21 -3.06 -8.79 1.15
N TRP A 22 -3.41 -10.07 1.17
CA TRP A 22 -2.43 -11.15 1.11
C TRP A 22 -1.82 -11.29 -0.29
N GLU A 23 -2.59 -11.01 -1.35
CA GLU A 23 -2.11 -11.06 -2.74
C GLU A 23 -1.05 -9.99 -3.00
N ILE A 24 -1.26 -8.75 -2.55
CA ILE A 24 -0.22 -7.71 -2.68
C ILE A 24 1.01 -8.07 -1.86
N ALA A 25 0.81 -8.62 -0.65
CA ALA A 25 1.93 -9.01 0.19
C ALA A 25 2.78 -10.11 -0.49
N GLU A 26 2.14 -11.08 -1.12
CA GLU A 26 2.79 -12.14 -1.90
C GLU A 26 3.53 -11.58 -3.13
N MET A 27 2.88 -10.73 -3.93
CA MET A 27 3.50 -10.08 -5.11
C MET A 27 4.74 -9.27 -4.77
N VAL A 28 4.79 -8.64 -3.59
CA VAL A 28 5.92 -7.82 -3.14
C VAL A 28 6.97 -8.62 -2.35
N GLY A 29 6.63 -9.85 -1.93
CA GLY A 29 7.48 -10.69 -1.09
C GLY A 29 7.58 -10.21 0.35
N ILE A 30 6.45 -9.80 0.95
CA ILE A 30 6.35 -9.34 2.34
C ILE A 30 5.23 -10.06 3.10
N ASN A 31 5.23 -9.93 4.43
CA ASN A 31 4.15 -10.49 5.25
C ASN A 31 2.84 -9.69 5.10
N ARG A 32 1.70 -10.39 5.05
CA ARG A 32 0.36 -9.77 4.97
C ARG A 32 0.07 -8.75 6.09
N SER A 33 0.50 -9.02 7.32
CA SER A 33 0.34 -8.08 8.45
C SER A 33 1.18 -6.82 8.26
N TYR A 34 2.33 -6.93 7.60
CA TYR A 34 3.15 -5.78 7.25
C TYR A 34 2.46 -4.92 6.19
N TYR A 35 1.93 -5.52 5.11
CA TYR A 35 1.11 -4.80 4.14
C TYR A 35 -0.11 -4.12 4.78
N ALA A 36 -0.85 -4.84 5.65
CA ALA A 36 -1.99 -4.26 6.35
C ALA A 36 -1.60 -3.02 7.19
N GLY A 37 -0.41 -3.05 7.81
CA GLY A 37 0.14 -1.90 8.53
C GLY A 37 0.51 -0.73 7.61
N ILE A 38 1.04 -1.02 6.41
CA ILE A 38 1.35 -0.03 5.37
C ILE A 38 0.08 0.64 4.84
N GLU A 39 -0.96 -0.15 4.52
CA GLU A 39 -2.22 0.36 3.95
C GLU A 39 -2.91 1.37 4.88
N VAL A 40 -2.77 1.22 6.19
CA VAL A 40 -3.32 2.15 7.20
C VAL A 40 -2.32 3.21 7.67
N LEU A 41 -1.16 3.30 7.02
CA LEU A 41 -0.06 4.23 7.37
C LEU A 41 0.36 4.12 8.85
N SER A 42 0.35 2.91 9.41
CA SER A 42 0.91 2.60 10.74
C SER A 42 2.34 2.06 10.66
N LYS A 43 2.75 1.58 9.48
CA LYS A 43 4.12 1.17 9.16
C LYS A 43 4.60 1.93 7.94
N THR A 44 5.83 2.44 8.01
CA THR A 44 6.50 3.05 6.86
C THR A 44 7.29 1.97 6.13
N PRO A 45 7.00 1.69 4.85
CA PRO A 45 7.77 0.75 4.05
C PRO A 45 9.15 1.27 3.67
N SER A 46 10.06 0.38 3.25
CA SER A 46 11.26 0.80 2.53
C SER A 46 10.89 1.36 1.15
N LEU A 47 11.79 2.14 0.54
CA LEU A 47 11.54 2.71 -0.80
C LEU A 47 11.24 1.62 -1.85
N ARG A 48 11.94 0.48 -1.79
CA ARG A 48 11.68 -0.67 -2.68
C ARG A 48 10.23 -1.15 -2.55
N VAL A 49 9.78 -1.40 -1.32
CA VAL A 49 8.43 -1.90 -1.04
C VAL A 49 7.38 -0.85 -1.40
N ALA A 50 7.62 0.43 -1.06
CA ALA A 50 6.73 1.52 -1.41
C ALA A 50 6.52 1.62 -2.93
N THR A 51 7.61 1.54 -3.69
CA THR A 51 7.57 1.62 -5.15
C THR A 51 6.83 0.43 -5.75
N SER A 52 7.14 -0.81 -5.31
CA SER A 52 6.41 -1.98 -5.79
C SER A 52 4.91 -1.94 -5.51
N ILE A 53 4.50 -1.47 -4.32
CA ILE A 53 3.08 -1.31 -3.99
C ILE A 53 2.45 -0.21 -4.85
N ALA A 54 3.14 0.92 -5.03
CA ALA A 54 2.68 2.03 -5.86
C ALA A 54 2.44 1.59 -7.31
N ASP A 55 3.36 0.82 -7.89
CA ASP A 55 3.25 0.26 -9.24
C ASP A 55 2.06 -0.72 -9.35
N ILE A 56 1.92 -1.64 -8.37
CA ILE A 56 0.80 -2.58 -8.34
C ILE A 56 -0.53 -1.83 -8.27
N LEU A 57 -0.62 -0.77 -7.46
CA LEU A 57 -1.85 -0.02 -7.21
C LEU A 57 -2.11 1.10 -8.23
N ASP A 58 -1.16 1.42 -9.10
CA ASP A 58 -1.21 2.55 -10.03
C ASP A 58 -1.45 3.89 -9.31
N ILE A 59 -0.65 4.15 -8.28
CA ILE A 59 -0.69 5.40 -7.48
C ILE A 59 0.72 5.98 -7.31
N ASP A 60 0.84 7.26 -6.95
CA ASP A 60 2.15 7.88 -6.69
C ASP A 60 2.78 7.34 -5.39
N VAL A 61 4.04 6.89 -5.46
CA VAL A 61 4.81 6.40 -4.30
C VAL A 61 4.88 7.40 -3.13
N LYS A 62 4.72 8.70 -3.39
CA LYS A 62 4.67 9.76 -2.38
C LYS A 62 3.57 9.54 -1.33
N PHE A 63 2.53 8.76 -1.62
CA PHE A 63 1.50 8.43 -0.63
C PHE A 63 2.04 7.62 0.56
N PHE A 64 3.16 6.92 0.39
CA PHE A 64 3.83 6.15 1.44
C PHE A 64 4.95 6.91 2.16
N LEU A 65 5.32 8.09 1.65
CA LEU A 65 6.36 8.93 2.21
C LEU A 65 5.79 9.85 3.29
N LYS A 66 6.64 10.25 4.25
CA LYS A 66 6.30 11.23 5.29
C LYS A 66 6.15 12.62 4.70
#